data_AF-A0A257RZF0-F1
#
_entry.id   AF-A0A257RZF0-F1
#
_cell.length_a   1.000
_cell.length_b   1.000
_cell.length_c   1.000
_cell.angle_alpha   90.00
_cell.angle_beta   90.00
_cell.angle_gamma   90.00
#
_symmetry.space_group_name_H-M   'P 1'
#
loop_
_entity.id
_entity.type
_entity.pdbx_description
1 polymer ?
#
loop_
_entity_poly.entity_id
_entity_poly.type
_entity_poly.pdbx_seq_one_letter_code
_entity_poly.pdbx_strand_id
1 'polypeptide(L)'
;MSVDFSRVGIAVGHATDDAAATGCTVVRGVVHALRGGVAVFGRATGSRELHALGIDALADRVDAVLLTGGSAYGLDAAAGVMRWLEERKRGFPIGTGVVPIVPAAVI
;
A
#
# COMPACT_ATOMS: atom_id res chain seq x y z
N MET A 1 -12.58 18.37 6.08
CA MET A 1 -11.91 18.22 7.40
C MET A 1 -11.11 16.92 7.33
N SER A 2 -9.78 16.98 7.21
CA SER A 2 -8.95 15.78 7.23
C SER A 2 -8.69 15.38 8.69
N VAL A 3 -8.82 14.09 8.98
CA VAL A 3 -8.45 13.54 10.28
C VAL A 3 -6.94 13.31 10.28
N ASP A 4 -6.24 13.83 11.29
CA ASP A 4 -4.80 13.63 11.44
C ASP A 4 -4.52 12.36 12.25
N PHE A 5 -4.02 11.32 11.58
CA PHE A 5 -3.63 10.05 12.20
C PHE A 5 -2.15 10.01 12.64
N SER A 6 -1.39 11.10 12.47
CA SER A 6 0.04 11.11 12.77
C SER A 6 0.35 10.83 14.25
N ARG A 7 -0.57 11.22 15.15
CA ARG A 7 -0.48 10.95 16.60
C ARG A 7 -0.49 9.46 16.93
N VAL A 8 -1.08 8.63 16.07
CA VAL A 8 -1.07 7.16 16.19
C VAL A 8 -0.09 6.51 15.21
N GLY A 9 0.83 7.29 14.63
CA GLY A 9 1.90 6.80 13.77
C GLY A 9 1.48 6.44 12.34
N ILE A 10 0.28 6.85 11.90
CA ILE A 10 -0.26 6.54 10.57
C ILE A 10 -0.36 7.82 9.74
N ALA A 11 -0.01 7.71 8.45
CA ALA A 11 -0.27 8.73 7.44
C ALA A 11 -1.22 8.15 6.38
N VAL A 12 -2.23 8.92 5.99
CA VAL A 12 -3.18 8.59 4.94
C VAL A 12 -3.12 9.67 3.88
N GLY A 13 -3.02 9.27 2.61
CA GLY A 13 -3.05 10.18 1.46
C GLY A 13 -4.05 9.72 0.43
N HIS A 14 -4.65 10.68 -0.27
CA HIS A 14 -5.64 10.43 -1.33
C HIS A 14 -5.25 11.19 -2.60
N ALA A 15 -5.51 10.58 -3.75
CA ALA A 15 -5.54 11.25 -5.04
C ALA A 15 -6.86 10.89 -5.72
N THR A 16 -7.60 11.91 -6.18
CA THR A 16 -8.92 11.75 -6.79
C THR A 16 -8.89 12.34 -8.19
N ASP A 17 -9.43 11.60 -9.15
CA ASP A 17 -9.74 12.07 -10.50
C ASP A 17 -11.27 12.13 -10.63
N ASP A 18 -11.81 13.34 -10.45
CA ASP A 18 -13.26 13.58 -10.52
C ASP A 18 -13.83 13.37 -11.93
N ALA A 19 -13.04 13.60 -12.98
CA ALA A 19 -13.49 13.45 -14.36
C ALA A 19 -13.64 11.98 -14.75
N ALA A 20 -12.70 11.13 -14.31
CA ALA A 20 -12.74 9.68 -14.52
C ALA A 20 -13.52 8.93 -13.41
N ALA A 21 -14.04 9.63 -12.40
CA ALA A 21 -14.72 9.07 -11.24
C ALA A 21 -13.92 7.96 -10.54
N THR A 22 -12.61 8.16 -10.38
CA THR A 22 -11.69 7.18 -9.79
C THR A 22 -10.67 7.86 -8.87
N GLY A 23 -9.79 7.06 -8.27
CA GLY A 23 -8.72 7.57 -7.42
C GLY A 23 -8.02 6.46 -6.65
N CYS A 24 -7.13 6.86 -5.76
CA CYS A 24 -6.44 5.94 -4.87
C CYS A 24 -6.23 6.54 -3.48
N THR A 25 -6.09 5.63 -2.50
CA THR A 25 -5.79 5.91 -1.11
C THR A 25 -4.61 5.08 -0.68
N VAL A 26 -3.61 5.73 -0.08
CA VAL A 26 -2.43 5.08 0.46
C VAL A 26 -2.41 5.27 1.97
N VAL A 27 -2.23 4.16 2.69
CA VAL A 27 -2.02 4.15 4.15
C VAL A 27 -0.60 3.68 4.41
N ARG A 28 0.18 4.45 5.19
CA ARG A 28 1.56 4.10 5.54
C ARG A 28 1.88 4.50 6.97
N GLY A 29 2.90 3.88 7.56
CA GLY A 29 3.45 4.41 8.81
C GLY A 29 4.19 5.73 8.56
N VAL A 30 4.10 6.65 9.53
CA VAL A 30 4.78 7.95 9.48
C VAL A 30 6.29 7.76 9.44
N VAL A 31 6.80 6.93 10.36
CA VAL A 31 8.23 6.64 10.52
C VAL A 31 8.56 5.23 10.04
N HIS A 32 7.92 4.22 10.64
CA HIS A 32 8.25 2.81 10.41
C HIS A 32 7.26 2.10 9.48
N ALA A 33 7.69 1.00 8.88
CA ALA A 33 6.81 0.05 8.19
C ALA A 33 5.83 -0.61 9.18
N LEU A 34 4.66 -0.99 8.70
CA LEU A 34 3.54 -1.47 9.48
C LEU A 34 3.55 -3.00 9.55
N ARG A 35 3.13 -3.56 10.69
CA ARG A 35 2.70 -4.96 10.76
C ARG A 35 1.24 -5.06 10.37
N GLY A 36 0.85 -6.13 9.71
CA GLY A 36 -0.53 -6.32 9.28
C GLY A 36 -0.86 -7.79 9.03
N GLY A 37 -2.12 -8.01 8.71
CA GLY A 37 -2.66 -9.27 8.22
C GLY A 37 -3.79 -8.96 7.24
N VAL A 38 -4.20 -9.95 6.46
CA VAL A 38 -5.25 -9.78 5.46
C VAL A 38 -6.26 -10.93 5.52
N ALA A 39 -7.53 -10.59 5.38
CA ALA A 39 -8.62 -11.54 5.16
C ALA A 39 -9.45 -11.08 3.97
N VAL A 40 -9.70 -12.00 3.03
CA VAL A 40 -10.42 -11.72 1.78
C VAL A 40 -11.66 -12.59 1.75
N PHE A 41 -12.84 -11.97 1.79
CA PHE A 41 -14.13 -12.67 1.82
C PHE A 41 -14.87 -12.61 0.47
N GLY A 42 -14.52 -11.66 -0.40
CA GLY A 42 -15.12 -11.53 -1.73
C GLY A 42 -14.60 -12.58 -2.72
N ARG A 43 -15.37 -12.88 -3.77
CA ARG A 43 -15.00 -13.86 -4.80
C ARG A 43 -14.47 -13.24 -6.09
N ALA A 44 -14.80 -11.97 -6.35
CA ALA A 44 -14.32 -11.21 -7.51
C ALA A 44 -13.27 -10.19 -7.06
N THR A 45 -12.12 -10.69 -6.61
CA THR A 45 -11.09 -9.88 -5.95
C THR A 45 -10.00 -9.48 -6.93
N GLY A 46 -9.68 -8.19 -7.00
CA GLY A 46 -8.43 -7.71 -7.57
C GLY A 46 -7.45 -7.37 -6.45
N SER A 47 -6.25 -7.95 -6.47
CA SER A 47 -5.26 -7.70 -5.43
C SER A 47 -3.83 -7.85 -5.93
N ARG A 48 -2.90 -7.28 -5.17
CA ARG A 48 -1.45 -7.38 -5.38
C ARG A 48 -0.78 -7.64 -4.05
N GLU A 49 0.20 -8.54 -4.04
CA GLU A 49 1.16 -8.75 -2.93
C GLU A 49 0.53 -9.09 -1.56
N LEU A 50 -0.72 -9.57 -1.52
CA LEU A 50 -1.38 -9.91 -0.25
C LEU A 50 -0.67 -11.02 0.54
N HIS A 51 0.08 -11.90 -0.14
CA HIS A 51 0.83 -12.96 0.53
C HIS A 51 1.95 -12.43 1.43
N ALA A 52 2.44 -11.20 1.21
CA ALA A 52 3.41 -10.55 2.09
C ALA A 52 2.82 -10.16 3.47
N LEU A 53 1.49 -10.21 3.63
CA LEU A 53 0.81 -10.05 4.92
C LEU A 53 0.56 -11.40 5.62
N GLY A 54 1.06 -12.51 5.05
CA GLY A 54 1.00 -13.83 5.66
C GLY A 54 2.04 -13.99 6.78
N ILE A 55 1.75 -14.87 7.74
CA ILE A 55 2.67 -15.17 8.85
C ILE A 55 4.00 -15.80 8.39
N ASP A 56 3.98 -16.43 7.21
CA ASP A 56 5.14 -17.11 6.62
C ASP A 56 5.96 -16.20 5.69
N ALA A 57 5.58 -14.92 5.57
CA ALA A 57 6.29 -13.97 4.72
C ALA A 57 7.70 -13.70 5.28
N LEU A 58 8.69 -13.61 4.38
CA LEU A 58 10.06 -13.24 4.75
C LEU A 58 10.12 -11.86 5.41
N ALA A 59 9.34 -10.92 4.89
CA ALA A 59 9.22 -9.60 5.47
C ALA A 59 8.17 -9.61 6.59
N ASP A 60 8.54 -9.14 7.79
CA ASP A 60 7.63 -9.06 8.92
C ASP A 60 6.73 -7.80 8.89
N ARG A 61 6.91 -6.94 7.88
CA ARG A 61 6.28 -5.61 7.76
C ARG A 61 6.05 -5.22 6.30
N VAL A 62 5.09 -4.33 6.10
CA VAL A 62 4.75 -3.70 4.82
C VAL A 62 4.90 -2.18 4.90
N ASP A 63 5.35 -1.54 3.83
CA ASP A 63 5.70 -0.12 3.83
C ASP A 63 4.49 0.80 3.62
N ALA A 64 3.50 0.30 2.89
CA ALA A 64 2.21 0.95 2.68
C ALA A 64 1.14 -0.08 2.28
N VAL A 65 -0.13 0.31 2.38
CA VAL A 65 -1.28 -0.38 1.79
C VAL A 65 -1.94 0.55 0.80
N LEU A 66 -2.30 0.03 -0.38
CA LEU A 66 -2.99 0.77 -1.43
C LEU A 66 -4.43 0.27 -1.60
N LEU A 67 -5.38 1.19 -1.57
CA LEU A 67 -6.74 0.98 -2.03
C LEU A 67 -6.95 1.85 -3.26
N THR A 68 -7.41 1.27 -4.37
CA THR A 68 -7.55 2.00 -5.63
C THR A 68 -8.88 1.68 -6.29
N GLY A 69 -9.38 2.60 -7.11
CA GLY A 69 -10.40 2.30 -8.12
C GLY A 69 -9.75 1.80 -9.42
N GLY A 70 -10.57 1.56 -10.44
CA GLY A 70 -10.11 1.20 -11.78
C GLY A 70 -10.05 -0.30 -12.06
N SER A 71 -10.68 -1.13 -11.22
CA SER A 71 -10.66 -2.59 -11.35
C SER A 71 -9.24 -3.15 -11.49
N ALA A 72 -9.03 -4.31 -12.10
CA ALA A 72 -7.70 -4.94 -12.17
C ALA A 72 -6.57 -3.99 -12.68
N TYR A 73 -6.88 -3.07 -13.60
CA TYR A 73 -5.93 -2.08 -14.12
C TYR A 73 -5.47 -1.06 -13.07
N GLY A 74 -6.30 -0.73 -12.09
CA GLY A 74 -5.95 0.18 -11.01
C GLY A 74 -4.77 -0.30 -10.16
N LEU A 75 -4.48 -1.60 -10.15
CA LEU A 75 -3.34 -2.17 -9.42
C LEU A 75 -1.98 -1.64 -9.92
N ASP A 76 -1.92 -1.06 -11.12
CA ASP A 76 -0.72 -0.37 -11.64
C ASP A 76 -0.30 0.82 -10.76
N ALA A 77 -1.25 1.44 -10.05
CA ALA A 77 -0.95 2.53 -9.10
C ALA A 77 0.02 2.09 -7.98
N ALA A 78 0.07 0.80 -7.65
CA ALA A 78 1.02 0.26 -6.66
C ALA A 78 2.48 0.50 -7.06
N ALA A 79 2.80 0.46 -8.36
CA ALA A 79 4.15 0.74 -8.84
C ALA A 79 4.57 2.19 -8.56
N GLY A 80 3.65 3.15 -8.64
CA GLY A 80 3.89 4.53 -8.26
C GLY A 80 4.18 4.70 -6.76
N VAL A 81 3.44 3.98 -5.91
CA VAL A 81 3.66 3.96 -4.46
C VAL A 81 5.02 3.36 -4.12
N MET A 82 5.37 2.22 -4.73
CA MET A 82 6.68 1.59 -4.56
C MET A 82 7.80 2.54 -4.97
N ARG A 83 7.74 3.15 -6.16
CA ARG A 83 8.77 4.10 -6.61
C ARG A 83 8.97 5.24 -5.62
N TRP A 84 7.88 5.83 -5.13
CA TRP A 84 7.95 6.92 -4.15
C TRP A 84 8.62 6.51 -2.83
N LEU A 85 8.37 5.28 -2.37
CA LEU A 85 8.98 4.69 -1.17
C LEU A 85 10.46 4.38 -1.39
N GLU A 86 10.80 3.79 -2.53
CA GLU A 86 12.17 3.44 -2.93
C GLU A 86 13.07 4.67 -3.02
N GLU A 87 12.60 5.76 -3.66
CA GLU A 87 13.28 7.06 -3.71
C GLU A 87 13.63 7.61 -2.31
N ARG A 88 12.87 7.19 -1.29
CA ARG A 88 13.04 7.58 0.11
C ARG A 88 13.74 6.52 0.94
N LYS A 89 14.30 5.48 0.30
CA LYS A 89 14.97 4.34 0.93
C LYS A 89 14.07 3.63 1.96
N ARG A 90 12.77 3.59 1.70
CA ARG A 90 11.77 2.88 2.51
C ARG A 90 11.39 1.59 1.79
N GLY A 91 11.70 0.47 2.41
CA GLY A 91 11.42 -0.85 1.88
C GLY A 91 12.16 -1.93 2.62
N PHE A 92 11.93 -3.18 2.23
CA PHE A 92 12.69 -4.32 2.70
C PHE A 92 14.14 -4.23 2.21
N PRO A 93 15.15 -4.29 3.09
CA PRO A 93 16.54 -4.13 2.70
C PRO A 93 17.06 -5.35 1.94
N ILE A 94 17.71 -5.13 0.80
CA ILE A 94 18.30 -6.18 -0.06
C ILE A 94 19.82 -6.03 -0.24
N GLY A 95 20.48 -5.35 0.70
CA GLY A 95 21.93 -5.10 0.68
C GLY A 95 22.35 -3.90 -0.17
N THR A 96 21.96 -3.86 -1.45
CA THR A 96 22.29 -2.76 -2.38
C THR A 96 21.23 -1.66 -2.44
N GLY A 97 20.09 -1.87 -1.78
CA GLY A 97 18.95 -0.97 -1.83
C GLY A 97 17.79 -1.50 -1.00
N VAL A 98 16.58 -1.07 -1.35
CA VAL A 98 15.34 -1.51 -0.71
C VAL A 98 14.34 -1.96 -1.76
N VAL A 99 13.48 -2.92 -1.39
CA VAL A 99 12.30 -3.31 -2.17
C VAL A 99 11.07 -2.98 -1.34
N PRO A 100 10.30 -1.94 -1.69
CA PRO A 100 9.09 -1.58 -0.97
C PRO A 100 8.03 -2.67 -1.10
N ILE A 101 7.34 -2.99 0.00
CA ILE A 101 6.27 -3.99 0.03
C ILE A 101 4.94 -3.24 0.17
N VAL A 102 4.10 -3.32 -0.86
CA VAL A 102 2.86 -2.55 -1.00
C VAL A 102 1.70 -3.45 -1.41
N PRO A 103 1.08 -4.16 -0.45
CA PRO A 103 -0.16 -4.88 -0.68
C PRO A 103 -1.25 -3.93 -1.16
N ALA A 104 -2.00 -4.36 -2.17
CA ALA A 104 -3.07 -3.55 -2.75
C ALA A 104 -4.36 -4.34 -2.95
N ALA A 105 -5.48 -3.64 -2.84
CA ALA A 105 -6.80 -4.10 -3.22
C ALA A 105 -7.48 -3.05 -4.10
N VAL A 106 -8.32 -3.50 -5.02
CA VAL A 106 -8.94 -2.63 -6.02
C VAL A 106 -10.45 -2.86 -6.14
N ILE A 107 -11.18 -1.78 -6.45
CA ILE A 107 -12.60 -1.77 -6.79
C ILE A 107 -12.85 -1.33 -8.23
#